data_AF-U2YLC4-F1
#
_entry.id   AF-U2YLC4-F1
#
_cell.length_a   1.000
_cell.length_b   1.000
_cell.length_c   1.000
_cell.angle_alpha   90.00
_cell.angle_beta   90.00
_cell.angle_gamma   90.00
#
_symmetry.space_group_name_H-M   'P 1'
#
loop_
_entity.id
_entity.type
_entity.pdbx_description
1 polymer ?
#
loop_
_entity_poly.entity_id
_entity_poly.type
_entity_poly.pdbx_seq_one_letter_code
_entity_poly.pdbx_strand_id
1 'polypeptide(L)'
;MVGSYLAEKSSVIVIDADQEPRILEWFEAEGDKPAGLSVRRSDGEANIQDEIERAASEAAFVLVDLEGVASRMATFAMTESDLVVVPAQERYLDIQDAMKTIAEVGRVSRQLRREVPAVVCLTRTREVGRGTDARENADELRSNKGVRVMDCELLERDAVGAVWSHATSLGRLTDPRGGRDRARENVAALVAELLEILRSNRAGEAA
;
A
#
# COMPACT_ATOMS: atom_id res chain seq x y z
N MET A 1 1.87 -2.34 -7.50
CA MET A 1 2.69 -3.56 -7.31
C MET A 1 2.06 -4.59 -6.39
N VAL A 2 1.71 -4.24 -5.14
CA VAL A 2 1.05 -5.18 -4.20
C VAL A 2 -0.23 -5.77 -4.82
N GLY A 3 -1.13 -4.92 -5.32
CA GLY A 3 -2.37 -5.37 -5.97
C GLY A 3 -2.14 -6.33 -7.14
N SER A 4 -1.23 -5.99 -8.06
CA SER A 4 -0.88 -6.87 -9.17
C SER A 4 -0.24 -8.19 -8.73
N TYR A 5 0.52 -8.23 -7.62
CA TYR A 5 1.11 -9.47 -7.11
C TYR A 5 0.04 -10.38 -6.48
N LEU A 6 -0.84 -9.81 -5.65
CA LEU A 6 -1.99 -10.53 -5.08
C LEU A 6 -2.91 -11.08 -6.17
N ALA A 7 -3.11 -10.30 -7.24
CA ALA A 7 -3.99 -10.64 -8.36
C ALA A 7 -3.51 -11.82 -9.21
N GLU A 8 -2.26 -12.28 -9.06
CA GLU A 8 -1.81 -13.52 -9.70
C GLU A 8 -2.48 -14.77 -9.11
N LYS A 9 -3.05 -14.67 -7.89
CA LYS A 9 -3.64 -15.82 -7.18
C LYS A 9 -5.00 -15.54 -6.53
N SER A 10 -5.47 -14.30 -6.53
CA SER A 10 -6.71 -13.87 -5.88
C SER A 10 -7.43 -12.81 -6.71
N SER A 11 -8.71 -12.56 -6.45
CA SER A 11 -9.39 -11.39 -6.99
C SER A 11 -9.01 -10.14 -6.20
N VAL A 12 -8.65 -9.08 -6.92
CA VAL A 12 -8.26 -7.78 -6.36
C VAL A 12 -9.00 -6.67 -7.08
N ILE A 13 -9.67 -5.80 -6.33
CA ILE A 13 -10.21 -4.55 -6.83
C ILE A 13 -9.39 -3.41 -6.23
N VAL A 14 -8.87 -2.53 -7.09
CA VAL A 14 -8.30 -1.25 -6.66
C VAL A 14 -9.33 -0.15 -6.88
N ILE A 15 -9.60 0.64 -5.86
CA ILE A 15 -10.37 1.89 -5.96
C ILE A 15 -9.34 3.03 -6.01
N ASP A 16 -9.22 3.65 -7.18
CA ASP A 16 -8.38 4.81 -7.43
C ASP A 16 -9.18 6.07 -7.08
N ALA A 17 -8.87 6.66 -5.92
CA ALA A 17 -9.51 7.86 -5.40
C ALA A 17 -8.55 9.07 -5.42
N ASP A 18 -7.56 9.06 -6.32
CA ASP A 18 -6.73 10.23 -6.63
C ASP A 18 -7.49 11.17 -7.59
N GLN A 19 -7.23 12.49 -7.49
CA GLN A 19 -7.67 13.46 -8.48
C GLN A 19 -7.06 13.15 -9.86
N GLU A 20 -5.80 12.73 -9.87
CA GLU A 20 -5.08 12.25 -11.05
C GLU A 20 -5.03 10.72 -11.03
N PRO A 21 -5.91 10.00 -11.77
CA PRO A 21 -6.14 8.56 -11.60
C PRO A 21 -5.04 7.72 -12.28
N ARG A 22 -3.80 7.86 -11.82
CA ARG A 22 -2.61 7.25 -12.42
C ARG A 22 -2.67 5.73 -12.43
N ILE A 23 -3.33 5.11 -11.43
CA ILE A 23 -3.48 3.65 -11.39
C ILE A 23 -4.48 3.20 -12.45
N LEU A 24 -5.60 3.92 -12.61
CA LEU A 24 -6.56 3.62 -13.66
C LEU A 24 -5.93 3.79 -15.05
N GLU A 25 -5.22 4.88 -15.29
CA GLU A 25 -4.50 5.12 -16.55
C GLU A 25 -3.50 3.99 -16.85
N TRP A 26 -2.73 3.58 -15.83
CA TRP A 26 -1.83 2.43 -15.94
C TRP A 26 -2.58 1.13 -16.24
N PHE A 27 -3.77 0.93 -15.65
CA PHE A 27 -4.59 -0.26 -15.86
C PHE A 27 -5.16 -0.35 -17.28
N GLU A 28 -5.64 0.78 -17.81
CA GLU A 28 -6.24 0.90 -19.14
C GLU A 28 -5.21 0.89 -20.28
N ALA A 29 -3.97 1.31 -20.02
CA ALA A 29 -2.89 1.28 -21.00
C ALA A 29 -2.60 -0.14 -21.53
N GLU A 30 -2.11 -0.25 -22.77
CA GLU A 30 -1.74 -1.55 -23.36
C GLU A 30 -0.61 -2.23 -22.57
N GLY A 31 -0.86 -3.43 -22.05
CA GLY A 31 0.13 -4.23 -21.33
C GLY A 31 -0.48 -5.47 -20.66
N ASP A 32 0.36 -6.47 -20.38
CA ASP A 32 -0.08 -7.73 -19.77
C ASP A 32 -0.29 -7.57 -18.26
N LYS A 33 -1.55 -7.63 -17.82
CA LYS A 33 -1.96 -7.49 -16.43
C LYS A 33 -2.62 -8.78 -15.94
N PRO A 34 -2.52 -9.10 -14.65
CA PRO A 34 -3.18 -10.28 -14.10
C PRO A 34 -4.69 -10.21 -14.28
N ALA A 35 -5.32 -11.30 -14.73
CA ALA A 35 -6.77 -11.38 -14.95
C ALA A 35 -7.58 -11.17 -13.66
N GLY A 36 -6.99 -11.44 -12.49
CA GLY A 36 -7.62 -11.19 -11.20
C GLY A 36 -7.60 -9.73 -10.74
N LEU A 37 -6.97 -8.82 -11.50
CA LEU A 37 -6.87 -7.40 -11.15
C LEU A 37 -7.95 -6.59 -11.88
N SER A 38 -8.65 -5.76 -11.14
CA SER A 38 -9.50 -4.70 -11.69
C SER A 38 -9.23 -3.39 -10.98
N VAL A 39 -9.40 -2.28 -11.69
CA VAL A 39 -9.25 -0.93 -11.14
C VAL A 39 -10.51 -0.14 -11.46
N ARG A 40 -11.01 0.62 -10.48
CA ARG A 40 -12.19 1.47 -10.58
C ARG A 40 -11.84 2.86 -10.08
N ARG A 41 -12.31 3.89 -10.77
CA ARG A 41 -12.24 5.26 -10.23
C ARG A 41 -13.32 5.43 -9.16
N SER A 42 -12.99 6.13 -8.09
CA SER A 42 -13.98 6.57 -7.11
C SER A 42 -14.81 7.75 -7.66
N ASP A 43 -16.11 7.74 -7.41
CA ASP A 43 -17.01 8.87 -7.64
C ASP A 43 -16.92 9.93 -6.51
N GLY A 44 -15.96 9.75 -5.59
CA GLY A 44 -15.56 10.73 -4.59
C GLY A 44 -16.14 10.48 -3.20
N GLU A 45 -15.97 11.49 -2.34
CA GLU A 45 -16.20 11.41 -0.89
C GLU A 45 -17.57 10.83 -0.50
N ALA A 46 -18.63 11.15 -1.25
CA ALA A 46 -19.99 10.72 -0.91
C ALA A 46 -20.26 9.22 -1.17
N ASN A 47 -19.45 8.57 -2.01
CA ASN A 47 -19.69 7.20 -2.48
C ASN A 47 -18.63 6.21 -1.99
N ILE A 48 -17.51 6.68 -1.43
CA ILE A 48 -16.35 5.83 -1.13
C ILE A 48 -16.68 4.64 -0.21
N GLN A 49 -17.59 4.80 0.75
CA GLN A 49 -17.99 3.71 1.64
C GLN A 49 -18.76 2.63 0.88
N ASP A 50 -19.79 3.01 0.11
CA ASP A 50 -20.58 2.11 -0.73
C ASP A 50 -19.71 1.42 -1.79
N GLU A 51 -18.73 2.13 -2.35
CA GLU A 51 -17.77 1.58 -3.31
C GLU A 51 -16.89 0.50 -2.68
N ILE A 52 -16.37 0.74 -1.46
CA ILE A 52 -15.57 -0.23 -0.72
C ILE A 52 -16.41 -1.45 -0.34
N GLU A 53 -17.63 -1.26 0.19
CA GLU A 53 -18.53 -2.36 0.57
C GLU A 53 -18.87 -3.24 -0.63
N ARG A 54 -19.24 -2.62 -1.76
CA ARG A 54 -19.52 -3.35 -3.00
C ARG A 54 -18.28 -4.11 -3.48
N ALA A 55 -17.11 -3.47 -3.51
CA ALA A 55 -15.87 -4.13 -3.92
C ALA A 55 -15.50 -5.30 -3.00
N ALA A 56 -15.72 -5.18 -1.69
CA ALA A 56 -15.46 -6.23 -0.70
C ALA A 56 -16.37 -7.45 -0.89
N SER A 57 -17.57 -7.26 -1.44
CA SER A 57 -18.47 -8.37 -1.79
C SER A 57 -18.04 -9.15 -3.05
N GLU A 58 -17.17 -8.56 -3.89
CA GLU A 58 -16.81 -9.08 -5.21
C GLU A 58 -15.36 -9.62 -5.27
N ALA A 59 -14.47 -9.14 -4.42
CA ALA A 59 -13.05 -9.48 -4.45
C ALA A 59 -12.51 -9.94 -3.09
N ALA A 60 -11.47 -10.78 -3.12
CA ALA A 60 -10.78 -11.23 -1.91
C ALA A 60 -9.99 -10.10 -1.23
N PHE A 61 -9.50 -9.13 -2.02
CA PHE A 61 -8.82 -7.94 -1.52
C PHE A 61 -9.35 -6.68 -2.20
N VAL A 62 -9.56 -5.64 -1.40
CA VAL A 62 -9.83 -4.28 -1.87
C VAL A 62 -8.64 -3.41 -1.46
N LEU A 63 -8.07 -2.67 -2.42
CA LEU A 63 -7.04 -1.67 -2.17
C LEU A 63 -7.62 -0.31 -2.51
N VAL A 64 -7.50 0.65 -1.60
CA VAL A 64 -7.96 2.02 -1.84
C VAL A 64 -6.73 2.90 -1.96
N ASP A 65 -6.55 3.54 -3.11
CA ASP A 65 -5.49 4.53 -3.32
C ASP A 65 -6.07 5.92 -3.08
N LEU A 66 -5.48 6.66 -2.13
CA LEU A 66 -6.01 7.91 -1.62
C LEU A 66 -4.99 9.03 -1.81
N GLU A 67 -5.46 10.19 -2.29
CA GLU A 67 -4.66 11.41 -2.26
C GLU A 67 -4.79 12.10 -0.90
N GLY A 68 -3.71 12.03 -0.11
CA GLY A 68 -3.58 12.79 1.13
C GLY A 68 -4.46 12.30 2.29
N VAL A 69 -4.04 12.64 3.51
CA VAL A 69 -4.56 12.03 4.74
C VAL A 69 -5.50 12.93 5.54
N ALA A 70 -5.72 14.17 5.07
CA ALA A 70 -6.56 15.17 5.71
C ALA A 70 -7.93 15.33 5.04
N SER A 71 -8.29 14.49 4.08
CA SER A 71 -9.59 14.53 3.41
C SER A 71 -10.64 13.72 4.19
N ARG A 72 -11.92 14.09 4.04
CA ARG A 72 -13.03 13.31 4.59
C ARG A 72 -13.11 11.94 3.91
N MET A 73 -12.82 11.88 2.61
CA MET A 73 -12.72 10.63 1.87
C MET A 73 -11.68 9.67 2.48
N ALA A 74 -10.50 10.17 2.85
CA ALA A 74 -9.50 9.36 3.55
C ALA A 74 -10.00 8.88 4.91
N THR A 75 -10.68 9.74 5.67
CA THR A 75 -11.32 9.33 6.94
C THR A 75 -12.31 8.18 6.72
N PHE A 76 -13.21 8.29 5.73
CA PHE A 76 -14.19 7.24 5.43
C PHE A 76 -13.53 5.94 4.94
N ALA A 77 -12.51 6.02 4.10
CA ALA A 77 -11.76 4.83 3.70
C ALA A 77 -11.07 4.16 4.90
N MET A 78 -10.53 4.94 5.85
CA MET A 78 -9.96 4.41 7.09
C MET A 78 -11.01 3.71 7.97
N THR A 79 -12.28 4.16 7.99
CA THR A 79 -13.31 3.49 8.80
C THR A 79 -13.64 2.09 8.31
N GLU A 80 -13.58 1.88 7.01
CA GLU A 80 -13.84 0.59 6.35
C GLU A 80 -12.60 -0.32 6.25
N SER A 81 -11.42 0.17 6.64
CA SER A 81 -10.14 -0.54 6.43
C SER A 81 -9.86 -1.59 7.52
N ASP A 82 -9.48 -2.80 7.07
CA ASP A 82 -8.87 -3.84 7.93
C ASP A 82 -7.42 -3.50 8.34
N LEU A 83 -6.75 -2.69 7.51
CA LEU A 83 -5.36 -2.27 7.70
C LEU A 83 -5.08 -1.02 6.86
N VAL A 84 -4.52 0.01 7.48
CA VAL A 84 -3.99 1.18 6.80
C VAL A 84 -2.47 1.02 6.62
N VAL A 85 -1.99 1.07 5.38
CA VAL A 85 -0.55 1.05 5.07
C VAL A 85 -0.11 2.46 4.69
N VAL A 86 0.85 3.01 5.43
CA VAL A 86 1.39 4.35 5.21
C VAL A 86 2.76 4.23 4.55
N PRO A 87 2.88 4.52 3.23
CA PRO A 87 4.18 4.52 2.57
C PRO A 87 5.01 5.73 3.01
N ALA A 88 6.29 5.52 3.31
CA ALA A 88 7.23 6.59 3.66
C ALA A 88 8.60 6.33 3.03
N GLN A 89 9.33 7.38 2.67
CA GLN A 89 10.76 7.28 2.35
C GLN A 89 11.60 7.57 3.60
N GLU A 90 12.88 7.22 3.55
CA GLU A 90 13.85 7.39 4.65
C GLU A 90 14.35 8.83 4.80
N ARG A 91 13.49 9.78 4.47
CA ARG A 91 13.76 11.20 4.57
C ARG A 91 12.94 11.74 5.73
N TYR A 92 13.54 12.63 6.50
CA TYR A 92 12.93 13.22 7.69
C TYR A 92 11.50 13.73 7.43
N LEU A 93 11.30 14.51 6.34
CA LEU A 93 9.99 15.07 6.01
C LEU A 93 8.94 13.99 5.69
N ASP A 94 9.28 12.97 4.89
CA ASP A 94 8.37 11.86 4.59
C ASP A 94 7.99 11.08 5.86
N ILE A 95 8.94 10.89 6.79
CA ILE A 95 8.65 10.26 8.08
C ILE A 95 7.71 11.12 8.93
N GLN A 96 7.92 12.44 8.98
CA GLN A 96 7.01 13.34 9.70
C GLN A 96 5.59 13.29 9.12
N ASP A 97 5.44 13.20 7.80
CA ASP A 97 4.13 13.07 7.16
C ASP A 97 3.49 11.70 7.41
N ALA A 98 4.27 10.63 7.44
CA ALA A 98 3.79 9.32 7.88
C ALA A 98 3.31 9.34 9.33
N MET A 99 4.03 10.01 10.24
CA MET A 99 3.63 10.17 11.63
C MET A 99 2.31 10.94 11.80
N LYS A 100 2.09 11.99 11.00
CA LYS A 100 0.81 12.70 10.98
C LYS A 100 -0.31 11.76 10.56
N THR A 101 -0.08 10.95 9.53
CA THR A 101 -1.04 9.95 9.05
C THR A 101 -1.41 8.94 10.15
N ILE A 102 -0.42 8.37 10.83
CA ILE A 102 -0.65 7.46 11.96
C ILE A 102 -1.46 8.14 13.07
N ALA A 103 -1.18 9.42 13.36
CA ALA A 103 -1.95 10.19 14.33
C ALA A 103 -3.41 10.41 13.90
N GLU A 104 -3.68 10.62 12.61
CA GLU A 104 -5.04 10.67 12.06
C GLU A 104 -5.76 9.32 12.19
N VAL A 105 -5.12 8.19 11.84
CA VAL A 105 -5.72 6.87 12.06
C VAL A 105 -6.06 6.64 13.53
N GLY A 106 -5.21 7.10 14.45
CA GLY A 106 -5.49 7.07 15.88
C GLY A 106 -6.68 7.94 16.30
N ARG A 107 -6.95 9.06 15.61
CA ARG A 107 -8.17 9.88 15.83
C ARG A 107 -9.41 9.15 15.32
N VAL A 108 -9.33 8.58 14.12
CA VAL A 108 -10.43 7.77 13.53
C VAL A 108 -10.77 6.59 14.44
N SER A 109 -9.76 5.88 14.93
CA SER A 109 -9.94 4.76 15.87
C SER A 109 -10.70 5.19 17.14
N ARG A 110 -10.37 6.36 17.71
CA ARG A 110 -11.08 6.91 18.87
C ARG A 110 -12.53 7.28 18.55
N GLN A 111 -12.79 7.81 17.36
CA GLN A 111 -14.16 8.15 16.92
C GLN A 111 -15.01 6.89 16.74
N LEU A 112 -14.45 5.84 16.14
CA LEU A 112 -15.11 4.55 15.94
C LEU A 112 -15.26 3.73 17.23
N ARG A 113 -14.49 4.05 18.28
CA ARG A 113 -14.33 3.23 19.49
C ARG A 113 -13.88 1.79 19.15
N ARG A 114 -13.10 1.65 18.08
CA ARG A 114 -12.47 0.42 17.59
C ARG A 114 -11.08 0.77 17.07
N GLU A 115 -10.10 -0.10 17.27
CA GLU A 115 -8.77 0.08 16.68
C GLU A 115 -8.84 -0.10 15.16
N VAL A 116 -8.29 0.87 14.42
CA VAL A 116 -7.99 0.72 12.99
C VAL A 116 -6.49 0.47 12.88
N PRO A 117 -6.05 -0.76 12.58
CA PRO A 117 -4.62 -1.08 12.53
C PRO A 117 -3.91 -0.26 11.46
N ALA A 118 -2.76 0.31 11.79
CA ALA A 118 -1.93 1.04 10.85
C ALA A 118 -0.47 0.61 10.92
N VAL A 119 0.19 0.56 9.76
CA VAL A 119 1.61 0.24 9.64
C VAL A 119 2.31 1.18 8.70
N VAL A 120 3.58 1.48 8.98
CA VAL A 120 4.45 2.21 8.06
C VAL A 120 5.24 1.22 7.21
N CYS A 121 5.16 1.38 5.89
CA CYS A 121 6.00 0.67 4.93
C CYS A 121 7.07 1.64 4.42
N LEU A 122 8.34 1.36 4.71
CA LEU A 122 9.43 2.12 4.09
C LEU A 122 9.53 1.74 2.61
N THR A 123 9.62 2.75 1.74
CA THR A 123 9.60 2.59 0.28
C THR A 123 10.74 3.35 -0.36
N ARG A 124 11.08 2.94 -1.60
CA ARG A 124 12.22 3.47 -2.37
C ARG A 124 13.53 3.45 -1.57
N THR A 125 13.71 2.43 -0.74
CA THR A 125 14.93 2.29 0.06
C THR A 125 16.03 1.68 -0.79
N ARG A 126 17.29 1.96 -0.43
CA ARG A 126 18.46 1.46 -1.17
C ARG A 126 19.14 0.36 -0.39
N GLU A 127 19.42 -0.75 -1.06
CA GLU A 127 20.19 -1.85 -0.49
C GLU A 127 21.69 -1.50 -0.41
N VAL A 128 22.21 -0.89 -1.46
CA VAL A 128 23.62 -0.49 -1.59
C VAL A 128 23.71 1.03 -1.62
N GLY A 129 24.69 1.60 -0.90
CA GLY A 129 24.89 3.05 -0.87
C GLY A 129 23.82 3.82 -0.10
N ARG A 130 23.06 3.14 0.78
CA ARG A 130 22.15 3.81 1.73
C ARG A 130 22.94 4.79 2.57
N GLY A 131 22.49 6.04 2.64
CA GLY A 131 23.14 7.11 3.41
C GLY A 131 23.03 6.88 4.91
N THR A 132 23.90 7.52 5.69
CA THR A 132 23.85 7.47 7.16
C THR A 132 22.54 8.05 7.68
N ASP A 133 22.18 9.26 7.26
CA ASP A 133 20.94 9.94 7.65
C ASP A 133 19.69 9.10 7.36
N ALA A 134 19.68 8.38 6.23
CA ALA A 134 18.57 7.49 5.87
C ALA A 134 18.42 6.30 6.83
N ARG A 135 19.54 5.76 7.33
CA ARG A 135 19.51 4.70 8.35
C ARG A 135 19.06 5.26 9.70
N GLU A 136 19.64 6.38 10.13
CA GLU A 136 19.31 7.01 11.41
C GLU A 136 17.82 7.37 11.49
N ASN A 137 17.28 7.98 10.42
CA ASN A 137 15.86 8.30 10.29
C ASN A 137 14.97 7.04 10.38
N ALA A 138 15.34 5.96 9.70
CA ALA A 138 14.59 4.70 9.74
C ALA A 138 14.65 4.02 11.11
N ASP A 139 15.81 4.06 11.76
CA ASP A 139 16.02 3.48 13.09
C ASP A 139 15.27 4.26 14.17
N GLU A 140 15.24 5.60 14.07
CA GLU A 140 14.42 6.46 14.94
C GLU A 140 12.93 6.11 14.81
N LEU A 141 12.44 5.98 13.57
CA LEU A 141 11.06 5.61 13.30
C LEU A 141 10.73 4.22 13.87
N ARG A 142 11.59 3.21 13.67
CA ARG A 142 11.41 1.86 14.22
C ARG A 142 11.46 1.82 15.75
N SER A 143 12.20 2.73 16.36
CA SER A 143 12.30 2.84 17.82
C SER A 143 11.06 3.48 18.46
N ASN A 144 10.16 4.07 17.66
CA ASN A 144 8.95 4.69 18.15
C ASN A 144 7.88 3.64 18.51
N LYS A 145 7.67 3.43 19.81
CA LYS A 145 6.70 2.44 20.34
C LYS A 145 5.24 2.68 19.91
N GLY A 146 4.90 3.89 19.46
CA GLY A 146 3.56 4.23 18.99
C GLY A 146 3.31 3.89 17.51
N VAL A 147 4.31 3.33 16.82
CA VAL A 147 4.26 3.11 15.37
C VAL A 147 4.67 1.68 15.08
N ARG A 148 3.82 0.94 14.37
CA ARG A 148 4.21 -0.33 13.78
C ARG A 148 4.87 -0.05 12.44
N VAL A 149 6.14 -0.41 12.32
CA VAL A 149 6.90 -0.32 11.06
C VAL A 149 7.09 -1.72 10.53
N MET A 150 6.90 -1.92 9.23
CA MET A 150 7.20 -3.20 8.59
C MET A 150 8.71 -3.48 8.62
N ASP A 151 9.06 -4.75 8.80
CA ASP A 151 10.45 -5.21 8.70
C ASP A 151 10.92 -5.17 7.24
N CYS A 152 10.05 -5.59 6.31
CA CYS A 152 10.31 -5.53 4.90
C CYS A 152 10.16 -4.09 4.36
N GLU A 153 11.20 -3.62 3.69
CA GLU A 153 11.20 -2.35 2.97
C GLU A 153 11.01 -2.60 1.47
N LEU A 154 10.31 -1.70 0.77
CA LEU A 154 10.22 -1.75 -0.68
C LEU A 154 11.43 -1.06 -1.33
N LEU A 155 12.28 -1.85 -1.98
CA LEU A 155 13.54 -1.39 -2.56
C LEU A 155 13.33 -0.62 -3.87
N GLU A 156 14.10 0.46 -4.05
CA GLU A 156 14.19 1.16 -5.32
C GLU A 156 14.96 0.30 -6.34
N ARG A 157 14.28 -0.11 -7.42
CA ARG A 157 14.85 -0.93 -8.49
C ARG A 157 14.27 -0.52 -9.85
N ASP A 158 15.08 -0.60 -10.91
CA ASP A 158 14.64 -0.27 -12.27
C ASP A 158 13.44 -1.12 -12.73
N ALA A 159 13.40 -2.39 -12.31
CA ALA A 159 12.28 -3.29 -12.59
C ALA A 159 10.95 -2.79 -12.00
N VAL A 160 10.97 -2.07 -10.86
CA VAL A 160 9.79 -1.45 -10.27
C VAL A 160 9.29 -0.27 -11.11
N GLY A 161 10.21 0.52 -11.67
CA GLY A 161 9.84 1.57 -12.64
C GLY A 161 9.29 0.99 -13.95
N ALA A 162 9.87 -0.10 -14.43
CA ALA A 162 9.46 -0.77 -15.67
C ALA A 162 8.00 -1.26 -15.64
N VAL A 163 7.49 -1.69 -14.47
CA VAL A 163 6.08 -2.06 -14.25
C VAL A 163 5.14 -0.94 -14.72
N TRP A 164 5.48 0.31 -14.40
CA TRP A 164 4.70 1.48 -14.79
C TRP A 164 4.83 1.77 -16.28
N SER A 165 6.05 1.81 -16.80
CA SER A 165 6.29 2.13 -18.21
C SER A 165 5.73 1.09 -19.19
N HIS A 166 5.61 -0.17 -18.77
CA HIS A 166 5.09 -1.27 -19.60
C HIS A 166 3.67 -1.70 -19.25
N ALA A 167 2.98 -0.98 -18.36
CA ALA A 167 1.62 -1.30 -17.94
C ALA A 167 1.42 -2.79 -17.57
N THR A 168 2.37 -3.37 -16.81
CA THR A 168 2.43 -4.83 -16.53
C THR A 168 2.81 -5.14 -15.09
N SER A 169 2.64 -6.39 -14.62
CA SER A 169 3.08 -6.81 -13.28
C SER A 169 4.57 -7.22 -13.25
N LEU A 170 5.22 -7.20 -12.07
CA LEU A 170 6.58 -7.74 -11.94
C LEU A 170 6.66 -9.22 -12.35
N GLY A 171 5.61 -10.01 -12.07
CA GLY A 171 5.53 -11.43 -12.45
C GLY A 171 5.46 -11.65 -13.95
N ARG A 172 4.88 -10.68 -14.68
CA ARG A 172 4.66 -10.71 -16.14
C ARG A 172 5.72 -9.95 -16.93
N LEU A 173 6.53 -9.13 -16.26
CA LEU A 173 7.62 -8.39 -16.89
C LEU A 173 8.64 -9.35 -17.53
N THR A 174 8.66 -9.38 -18.86
CA THR A 174 9.57 -10.23 -19.66
C THR A 174 10.98 -9.63 -19.77
N ASP A 175 11.10 -8.32 -19.59
CA ASP A 175 12.35 -7.58 -19.67
C ASP A 175 13.37 -8.06 -18.61
N PRO A 176 14.59 -8.45 -19.02
CA PRO A 176 15.64 -8.90 -18.10
C PRO A 176 16.40 -7.78 -17.38
N ARG A 177 15.92 -6.52 -17.43
CA ARG A 177 16.52 -5.37 -16.73
C ARG A 177 16.94 -5.70 -15.29
N GLY A 178 18.07 -5.09 -14.90
CA GLY A 178 18.82 -5.43 -13.69
C GLY A 178 17.94 -5.46 -12.44
N GLY A 179 17.85 -6.63 -11.82
CA GLY A 179 17.20 -6.81 -10.51
C GLY A 179 15.73 -7.20 -10.54
N ARG A 180 15.17 -7.64 -11.69
CA ARG A 180 13.78 -8.18 -11.75
C ARG A 180 13.51 -9.27 -10.71
N ASP A 181 14.37 -10.29 -10.64
CA ASP A 181 14.12 -11.44 -9.77
C ASP A 181 14.22 -11.03 -8.29
N ARG A 182 15.19 -10.19 -7.94
CA ARG A 182 15.28 -9.59 -6.59
C ARG A 182 14.10 -8.66 -6.27
N ALA A 183 13.56 -7.93 -7.26
CA ALA A 183 12.37 -7.12 -7.09
C ALA A 183 11.15 -8.00 -6.81
N ARG A 184 11.02 -9.15 -7.50
CA ARG A 184 9.97 -10.14 -7.24
C ARG A 184 10.08 -10.72 -5.83
N GLU A 185 11.28 -11.11 -5.42
CA GLU A 185 11.54 -11.62 -4.06
C GLU A 185 11.19 -10.57 -3.00
N ASN A 186 11.61 -9.32 -3.19
CA ASN A 186 11.31 -8.24 -2.26
C ASN A 186 9.80 -7.95 -2.16
N VAL A 187 9.10 -7.86 -3.30
CA VAL A 187 7.63 -7.67 -3.28
C VAL A 187 6.91 -8.88 -2.69
N ALA A 188 7.39 -10.10 -2.95
CA ALA A 188 6.84 -11.31 -2.36
C ALA A 188 6.97 -11.32 -0.83
N ALA A 189 8.14 -10.94 -0.30
CA ALA A 189 8.38 -10.80 1.13
C ALA A 189 7.50 -9.72 1.75
N LEU A 190 7.41 -8.55 1.11
CA LEU A 190 6.56 -7.45 1.55
C LEU A 190 5.08 -7.87 1.65
N VAL A 191 4.58 -8.55 0.62
CA VAL A 191 3.19 -9.03 0.59
C VAL A 191 2.97 -10.13 1.63
N ALA A 192 3.93 -11.02 1.84
CA ALA A 192 3.82 -12.05 2.87
C ALA A 192 3.66 -11.42 4.27
N GLU A 193 4.49 -10.43 4.60
CA GLU A 193 4.39 -9.70 5.87
C GLU A 193 3.04 -8.96 6.00
N LEU A 194 2.58 -8.27 4.96
CA LEU A 194 1.27 -7.61 4.96
C LEU A 194 0.13 -8.60 5.27
N LEU A 195 0.16 -9.79 4.66
CA LEU A 195 -0.85 -10.82 4.90
C LEU A 195 -0.78 -11.39 6.32
N GLU A 196 0.42 -11.51 6.90
CA GLU A 196 0.60 -11.92 8.29
C GLU A 196 0.03 -10.88 9.27
N ILE A 197 0.26 -9.59 9.00
CA ILE A 197 -0.31 -8.48 9.77
C ILE A 197 -1.84 -8.54 9.71
N LEU A 198 -2.43 -8.64 8.51
CA LEU A 198 -3.87 -8.74 8.31
C LEU A 198 -4.49 -9.92 9.06
N ARG A 199 -3.87 -11.11 8.99
CA ARG A 199 -4.34 -12.30 9.70
C ARG A 199 -4.28 -12.15 11.21
N SER A 200 -3.21 -11.54 11.72
CA SER A 200 -3.03 -11.30 13.15
C SER A 200 -4.10 -10.36 13.70
N ASN A 201 -4.43 -9.30 12.96
CA ASN A 201 -5.47 -8.35 13.34
C ASN A 201 -6.85 -9.04 13.42
N ARG A 202 -7.22 -9.84 12.41
CA ARG A 202 -8.47 -10.60 12.40
C ARG A 202 -8.57 -11.61 13.54
N ALA A 203 -7.46 -12.25 13.91
CA ALA A 203 -7.42 -13.16 15.05
C ALA A 203 -7.62 -12.44 16.38
N GLY A 204 -7.13 -11.20 16.51
CA GLY A 204 -7.34 -10.37 17.69
C GLY A 204 -8.77 -9.86 17.86
N GLU A 205 -9.52 -9.64 16.77
CA GLU A 205 -10.93 -9.24 16.82
C GLU A 205 -11.89 -10.38 17.21
N ALA A 206 -11.48 -11.64 17.02
CA ALA A 206 -12.29 -12.82 17.31
C ALA A 206 -12.09 -13.40 18.73
N ALA A 207 -11.18 -12.84 19.53
CA ALA A 207 -10.79 -13.29 20.87
C ALA A 207 -11.37 -12.40 21.97
#